data_AF-A0A3B1BK31-F1
#
_entry.id   AF-A0A3B1BK31-F1
#
_cell.length_a   1.000
_cell.length_b   1.000
_cell.length_c   1.000
_cell.angle_alpha   90.00
_cell.angle_beta   90.00
_cell.angle_gamma   90.00
#
_symmetry.space_group_name_H-M   'P 1'
#
loop_
_entity.id
_entity.type
_entity.pdbx_description
1 polymer ?
#
loop_
_entity_poly.entity_id
_entity_poly.type
_entity_poly.pdbx_seq_one_letter_code
_entity_poly.pdbx_strand_id
1 'polypeptide(L)'
;MIRMKLLLCALLLVLGLPSIAIAFVDDEACLMCHKYPKMGRVTDEGFQKTYYVMPEVFSKTVHRNVPCRDCHYYIKQLPHRPVTEGVRCDRECHSIENPSTGKTFSHKSIYDTFKKSVHGREKLETGLDNDKPYCITCHTNPLYNEEEDAAPKKITDRCVVCHEDEKFAVKWYNHTSRRIREVKRDSLEIIELCSRCHADQEMIRRHKDDADKTGRELGEKYTIAAESYKKSFHGKVTKYGNTQAANCLSCHASPDNYYMSVHELRPSRDPLSPVNKNNRVQTCRQCHKTADANYAAIDPHPTHDKELNKFNYYAEIIYAIVGDVALIALVGLSLFETIGRRRDGIAWVLRNGTTWRCRSRRKK
;
A
#
# COMPACT_ATOMS: atom_id res chain seq x y z
N MET A 1 1.68 -26.62 64.32
CA MET A 1 0.76 -25.87 63.44
C MET A 1 1.12 -24.39 63.23
N ILE A 2 1.83 -23.73 64.16
CA ILE A 2 2.19 -22.30 64.03
C ILE A 2 3.35 -22.05 63.04
N ARG A 3 4.37 -22.93 63.01
CA ARG A 3 5.50 -22.82 62.06
C ARG A 3 5.11 -22.95 60.58
N MET A 4 4.06 -23.72 60.27
CA MET A 4 3.61 -23.94 58.89
C MET A 4 2.80 -22.75 58.34
N LYS A 5 2.10 -22.01 59.21
CA LYS A 5 1.39 -20.76 58.82
C LYS A 5 2.36 -19.60 58.57
N LEU A 6 3.45 -19.50 59.34
CA LEU A 6 4.50 -18.49 59.13
C LEU A 6 5.27 -18.69 57.81
N LEU A 7 5.55 -19.95 57.44
CA LEU A 7 6.14 -20.29 56.14
C LEU A 7 5.20 -20.00 54.96
N LEU A 8 3.89 -20.24 55.11
CA LEU A 8 2.90 -19.93 54.07
C LEU A 8 2.72 -18.42 53.87
N CYS A 9 2.71 -17.63 54.94
CA CYS A 9 2.64 -16.16 54.85
C CYS A 9 3.92 -15.54 54.27
N ALA A 10 5.10 -16.10 54.55
CA ALA A 10 6.35 -15.66 53.94
C ALA A 10 6.42 -16.00 52.43
N LEU A 11 5.89 -17.16 52.03
CA LEU A 11 5.84 -17.56 50.62
C LEU A 11 4.84 -16.72 49.80
N LEU A 12 3.71 -16.32 50.41
CA LEU A 12 2.73 -15.41 49.80
C LEU A 12 3.25 -13.96 49.68
N LEU A 13 4.18 -13.54 50.55
CA LEU A 13 4.81 -12.22 50.43
C LEU A 13 5.81 -12.12 49.28
N VAL A 14 6.46 -13.23 48.91
CA VAL A 14 7.41 -13.29 47.79
C VAL A 14 6.70 -13.41 46.44
N LEU A 15 5.52 -14.05 46.41
CA LEU A 15 4.69 -14.18 45.19
C LEU A 15 3.82 -12.95 44.88
N GLY A 16 3.74 -11.99 45.81
CA GLY A 16 2.96 -10.76 45.68
C GLY A 16 3.77 -9.53 45.27
N LEU A 17 5.09 -9.64 45.05
CA LEU A 17 5.84 -8.55 44.46
C LEU A 17 5.40 -8.45 42.99
N PRO A 18 4.69 -7.38 42.58
CA PRO A 18 4.46 -7.18 41.16
C PRO A 18 5.85 -7.19 40.54
N SER A 19 6.06 -8.03 39.52
CA SER A 19 7.23 -7.86 38.66
C SER A 19 7.26 -6.38 38.34
N ILE A 20 8.29 -5.69 38.81
CA ILE A 20 8.58 -4.32 38.41
C ILE A 20 8.89 -4.50 36.92
N ALA A 21 7.85 -4.43 36.10
CA ALA A 21 8.00 -4.26 34.68
C ALA A 21 8.87 -3.03 34.58
N ILE A 22 10.10 -3.21 34.10
CA ILE A 22 11.05 -2.11 33.91
C ILE A 22 10.29 -1.14 33.02
N ALA A 23 9.77 -0.08 33.63
CA ALA A 23 9.04 0.95 32.93
C ALA A 23 10.02 1.48 31.89
N PHE A 24 9.56 1.54 30.64
CA PHE A 24 10.31 2.17 29.57
C PHE A 24 10.89 3.50 30.10
N VAL A 25 12.22 3.58 30.13
CA VAL A 25 12.90 4.77 30.62
C VAL A 25 12.91 5.76 29.47
N ASP A 26 12.08 6.78 29.62
CA ASP A 26 12.07 7.91 28.73
C ASP A 26 13.10 8.93 29.20
N ASP A 27 14.33 8.79 28.70
CA ASP A 27 15.45 9.66 29.05
C ASP A 27 15.21 11.12 28.64
N GLU A 28 14.29 11.36 27.69
CA GLU A 28 13.94 12.70 27.21
C GLU A 28 12.74 13.30 27.94
N ALA A 29 12.13 12.56 28.86
CA ALA A 29 11.04 13.00 29.72
C ALA A 29 9.77 13.49 28.97
N CYS A 30 9.60 13.12 27.70
CA CYS A 30 8.43 13.38 26.87
C CYS A 30 7.14 12.73 27.43
N LEU A 31 7.24 11.47 27.85
CA LEU A 31 6.19 10.67 28.48
C LEU A 31 5.84 11.13 29.89
N MET A 32 6.53 12.12 30.48
CA MET A 32 6.00 12.78 31.69
C MET A 32 4.62 13.38 31.43
N CYS A 33 4.38 13.88 30.22
CA CYS A 33 3.11 14.48 29.79
C CYS A 33 2.38 13.65 28.72
N HIS A 34 3.10 13.06 27.76
CA HIS A 34 2.47 12.36 26.62
C HIS A 34 1.86 10.99 26.96
N LYS A 35 2.08 10.44 28.15
CA LYS A 35 1.53 9.12 28.56
C LYS A 35 0.05 9.13 29.00
N TYR A 36 -0.62 10.28 29.00
CA TYR A 36 -1.99 10.37 29.51
C TYR A 36 -3.02 10.23 28.36
N PRO A 37 -4.00 9.32 28.44
CA PRO A 37 -4.98 9.05 27.37
C PRO A 37 -5.76 10.26 26.86
N LYS A 38 -5.92 11.30 27.69
CA LYS A 38 -6.66 12.52 27.33
C LYS A 38 -5.75 13.68 26.90
N MET A 39 -4.45 13.43 26.72
CA MET A 39 -3.52 14.42 26.18
C MET A 39 -3.87 14.67 24.71
N GLY A 40 -4.40 15.85 24.41
CA GLY A 40 -4.94 16.18 23.08
C GLY A 40 -5.49 17.59 23.03
N ARG A 41 -5.96 18.01 21.85
CA ARG A 41 -6.74 19.25 21.68
C ARG A 41 -7.86 19.03 20.67
N VAL A 42 -8.91 19.83 20.77
CA VAL A 42 -9.88 20.01 19.67
C VAL A 42 -9.36 21.14 18.79
N THR A 43 -9.33 20.93 17.47
CA THR A 43 -8.96 21.97 16.51
C THR A 43 -10.11 22.96 16.33
N ASP A 44 -9.81 24.11 15.72
CA ASP A 44 -10.83 25.15 15.45
C ASP A 44 -11.93 24.64 14.50
N GLU A 45 -11.61 23.60 13.70
CA GLU A 45 -12.54 22.88 12.80
C GLU A 45 -13.36 21.79 13.53
N GLY A 46 -13.17 21.63 14.84
CA GLY A 46 -13.88 20.64 15.66
C GLY A 46 -13.27 19.24 15.70
N PHE A 47 -12.10 19.02 15.07
CA PHE A 47 -11.45 17.70 15.09
C PHE A 47 -10.68 17.45 16.39
N GLN A 48 -10.87 16.27 16.99
CA GLN A 48 -10.06 15.86 18.13
C GLN A 48 -8.70 15.33 17.66
N LYS A 49 -7.62 16.00 18.06
CA LYS A 49 -6.25 15.55 17.87
C LYS A 49 -5.70 15.00 19.18
N THR A 50 -5.37 13.71 19.18
CA THR A 50 -4.70 13.06 20.31
C THR A 50 -3.19 13.21 20.21
N TYR A 51 -2.55 13.45 21.35
CA TYR A 51 -1.10 13.43 21.54
C TYR A 51 -0.66 12.35 22.53
N TYR A 52 -1.57 11.43 22.86
CA TYR A 52 -1.31 10.31 23.75
C TYR A 52 -0.37 9.31 23.09
N VAL A 53 0.71 8.97 23.78
CA VAL A 53 1.60 7.85 23.48
C VAL A 53 1.34 6.77 24.51
N MET A 54 0.89 5.59 24.07
CA MET A 54 0.68 4.40 24.90
C MET A 54 2.03 3.78 25.28
N PRO A 55 2.55 3.93 26.52
CA PRO A 55 3.90 3.48 26.85
C PRO A 55 4.07 1.96 26.71
N GLU A 56 3.04 1.19 27.04
CA GLU A 56 3.04 -0.28 26.98
C GLU A 56 3.08 -0.79 25.53
N VAL A 57 2.49 -0.05 24.60
CA VAL A 57 2.55 -0.37 23.16
C VAL A 57 3.87 0.14 22.58
N PHE A 58 4.23 1.40 22.85
CA PHE A 58 5.45 2.01 22.34
C PHE A 58 6.71 1.22 22.70
N SER A 59 6.80 0.74 23.95
CA SER A 59 7.91 -0.08 24.47
C SER A 59 8.07 -1.45 23.79
N LYS A 60 7.10 -1.87 22.98
CA LYS A 60 7.17 -3.09 22.15
C LYS A 60 7.49 -2.78 20.68
N THR A 61 7.45 -1.52 20.27
CA THR A 61 7.73 -1.14 18.89
C THR A 61 9.23 -1.15 18.58
N VAL A 62 9.56 -1.24 17.30
CA VAL A 62 10.93 -1.11 16.79
C VAL A 62 11.54 0.28 17.01
N HIS A 63 10.72 1.30 17.28
CA HIS A 63 11.16 2.67 17.55
C HIS A 63 11.44 2.93 19.03
N ARG A 64 11.18 1.98 19.94
CA ARG A 64 11.38 2.19 21.39
C ARG A 64 12.82 2.60 21.75
N ASN A 65 13.80 2.17 20.97
CA ASN A 65 15.22 2.45 21.17
C ASN A 65 15.69 3.69 20.40
N VAL A 66 14.77 4.44 19.77
CA VAL A 66 15.05 5.68 19.06
C VAL A 66 14.56 6.83 19.94
N PRO A 67 15.44 7.78 20.31
CA PRO A 67 15.04 8.97 21.07
C PRO A 67 13.90 9.73 20.38
N CYS A 68 12.96 10.27 21.17
CA CYS A 68 11.82 11.02 20.65
C CYS A 68 12.29 12.18 19.75
N ARG A 69 13.35 12.89 20.17
CA ARG A 69 13.94 14.03 19.45
C ARG A 69 14.73 13.67 18.19
N ASP A 70 15.02 12.40 17.90
CA ASP A 70 15.56 12.03 16.57
C ASP A 70 14.52 12.37 15.48
N CYS A 71 13.25 12.11 15.78
CA CYS A 71 12.13 12.48 14.92
C CYS A 71 11.59 13.89 15.24
N HIS A 72 11.42 14.21 16.52
CA HIS A 72 10.93 15.49 17.03
C HIS A 72 12.07 16.49 17.29
N TYR A 73 13.01 16.60 16.35
CA TYR A 73 14.26 17.36 16.49
C TYR A 73 14.08 18.85 16.79
N TYR A 74 12.92 19.41 16.46
CA TYR A 74 12.54 20.79 16.70
C TYR A 74 12.22 21.08 18.18
N ILE A 75 12.05 20.05 19.01
CA ILE A 75 11.82 20.21 20.45
C ILE A 75 13.15 20.47 21.15
N LYS A 76 13.32 21.70 21.64
CA LYS A 76 14.55 22.15 22.34
C LYS A 76 14.38 22.40 23.84
N GLN A 77 13.16 22.37 24.35
CA GLN A 77 12.84 22.65 25.76
C GLN A 77 11.60 21.87 26.18
N LEU A 78 11.45 21.63 27.49
CA LEU A 78 10.24 21.08 28.11
C LEU A 78 9.78 21.99 29.28
N PRO A 79 8.48 22.36 29.38
CA PRO A 79 7.43 22.16 28.38
C PRO A 79 7.79 22.80 27.04
N HIS A 80 7.50 22.08 25.95
CA HIS A 80 7.86 22.55 24.62
C HIS A 80 6.86 23.60 24.11
N ARG A 81 7.33 24.52 23.27
CA ARG A 81 6.47 25.47 22.56
C ARG A 81 5.56 24.74 21.55
N PRO A 82 4.49 25.36 21.06
CA PRO A 82 3.65 24.77 20.02
C PRO A 82 4.48 24.25 18.86
N VAL A 83 4.24 23.00 18.48
CA VAL A 83 4.93 22.35 17.38
C VAL A 83 4.32 22.83 16.07
N THR A 84 5.07 23.65 15.35
CA THR A 84 4.71 24.15 14.01
C THR A 84 5.32 23.33 12.89
N GLU A 85 6.27 22.43 13.20
CA GLU A 85 6.97 21.57 12.25
C GLU A 85 6.47 20.12 12.30
N GLY A 86 6.42 19.44 11.15
CA GLY A 86 6.12 18.01 11.08
C GLY A 86 7.39 17.16 11.18
N VAL A 87 7.26 15.93 11.70
CA VAL A 87 8.36 14.94 11.64
C VAL A 87 8.69 14.65 10.18
N ARG A 88 10.00 14.66 9.86
CA ARG A 88 10.54 14.32 8.56
C ARG A 88 11.40 13.07 8.63
N CYS A 89 11.37 12.25 7.59
CA CYS A 89 12.05 10.96 7.56
C CYS A 89 13.53 11.04 7.12
N ASP A 90 13.97 12.19 6.62
CA ASP A 90 15.37 12.47 6.22
C ASP A 90 16.27 12.90 7.38
N ARG A 91 15.72 12.99 8.60
CA ARG A 91 16.49 13.29 9.81
C ARG A 91 17.31 12.09 10.23
N GLU A 92 18.38 12.37 10.96
CA GLU A 92 19.22 11.33 11.54
C GLU A 92 18.49 10.69 12.72
N CYS A 93 18.44 9.35 12.69
CA CYS A 93 17.95 8.48 13.73
C CYS A 93 19.11 7.60 14.23
N HIS A 94 18.92 6.99 15.40
CA HIS A 94 19.99 6.29 16.12
C HIS A 94 21.12 7.25 16.49
N SER A 95 20.76 8.44 16.98
CA SER A 95 21.71 9.50 17.35
C SER A 95 22.61 9.13 18.53
N ILE A 96 22.14 8.26 19.43
CA ILE A 96 22.91 7.77 20.57
C ILE A 96 23.83 6.63 20.13
N GLU A 97 23.25 5.54 19.64
CA GLU A 97 24.00 4.38 19.18
C GLU A 97 23.17 3.58 18.16
N ASN A 98 23.79 3.25 17.03
CA ASN A 98 23.22 2.29 16.08
C ASN A 98 23.81 0.91 16.37
N PRO A 99 23.00 -0.06 16.84
CA PRO A 99 23.51 -1.36 17.25
C PRO A 99 24.05 -2.22 16.09
N SER A 100 23.78 -1.83 14.83
CA SER A 100 24.23 -2.57 13.65
C SER A 100 25.50 -2.00 13.03
N THR A 101 25.72 -0.69 13.08
CA THR A 101 26.82 -0.03 12.34
C THR A 101 27.64 0.93 13.18
N GLY A 102 27.17 1.29 14.38
CA GLY A 102 27.73 2.37 15.19
C GLY A 102 27.57 3.77 14.59
N LYS A 103 26.90 3.91 13.44
CA LYS A 103 26.70 5.20 12.74
C LYS A 103 25.23 5.61 12.74
N THR A 104 24.97 6.91 12.76
CA THR A 104 23.61 7.42 12.59
C THR A 104 23.02 6.98 11.26
N PHE A 105 21.70 6.82 11.22
CA PHE A 105 20.95 6.37 10.06
C PHE A 105 20.00 7.46 9.59
N SER A 106 19.79 7.61 8.28
CA SER A 106 18.82 8.54 7.73
C SER A 106 18.27 8.05 6.39
N HIS A 107 17.00 8.35 6.11
CA HIS A 107 16.43 8.16 4.77
C HIS A 107 16.72 9.32 3.81
N LYS A 108 17.72 10.17 4.09
CA LYS A 108 18.02 11.37 3.29
C LYS A 108 18.15 11.07 1.80
N SER A 109 18.84 9.99 1.42
CA SER A 109 18.97 9.60 0.01
C SER A 109 17.62 9.33 -0.66
N ILE A 110 16.72 8.61 0.01
CA ILE A 110 15.36 8.35 -0.48
C ILE A 110 14.53 9.63 -0.51
N TYR A 111 14.66 10.48 0.50
CA TYR A 111 13.97 11.78 0.55
C TYR A 111 14.40 12.68 -0.61
N ASP A 112 15.70 12.79 -0.87
CA ASP A 112 16.26 13.59 -1.96
C ASP A 112 15.77 13.08 -3.33
N THR A 113 15.59 11.77 -3.48
CA THR A 113 14.96 11.16 -4.68
C THR A 113 13.47 11.48 -4.75
N PHE A 114 12.73 11.26 -3.65
CA PHE A 114 11.30 11.52 -3.57
C PHE A 114 10.96 12.98 -3.89
N LYS A 115 11.76 13.92 -3.41
CA LYS A 115 11.62 15.34 -3.70
C LYS A 115 11.73 15.69 -5.19
N LYS A 116 12.39 14.86 -5.99
CA LYS A 116 12.51 15.03 -7.46
C LYS A 116 11.37 14.35 -8.23
N SER A 117 10.58 13.51 -7.58
CA SER A 117 9.42 12.87 -8.19
C SER A 117 8.29 13.87 -8.45
N VAL A 118 7.37 13.53 -9.36
CA VAL A 118 6.11 14.27 -9.58
C VAL A 118 5.22 14.32 -8.33
N HIS A 119 5.40 13.38 -7.40
CA HIS A 119 4.69 13.36 -6.11
C HIS A 119 5.49 14.02 -4.98
N GLY A 120 6.72 14.47 -5.24
CA GLY A 120 7.58 15.09 -4.25
C GLY A 120 7.02 16.41 -3.73
N ARG A 121 6.97 16.55 -2.40
CA ARG A 121 6.60 17.80 -1.71
C ARG A 121 7.32 17.98 -0.39
N GLU A 122 7.29 19.20 0.15
CA GLU A 122 7.68 19.43 1.55
C GLU A 122 6.66 18.83 2.53
N LYS A 123 7.09 18.61 3.78
CA LYS A 123 6.23 18.02 4.83
C LYS A 123 5.01 18.89 5.15
N LEU A 124 5.21 20.20 5.19
CA LEU A 124 4.19 21.19 5.46
C LEU A 124 4.08 22.03 4.21
N GLU A 125 2.99 21.85 3.49
CA GLU A 125 2.77 22.49 2.20
C GLU A 125 1.34 23.02 2.14
N THR A 126 1.15 24.07 1.36
CA THR A 126 -0.15 24.75 1.24
C THR A 126 -0.59 24.80 -0.23
N GLY A 127 -1.85 25.17 -0.45
CA GLY A 127 -2.41 25.18 -1.81
C GLY A 127 -2.46 23.79 -2.44
N LEU A 128 -2.26 23.74 -3.76
CA LEU A 128 -2.40 22.51 -4.56
C LEU A 128 -1.32 21.47 -4.27
N ASP A 129 -0.12 21.89 -3.86
CA ASP A 129 0.95 20.95 -3.53
C ASP A 129 0.65 20.16 -2.26
N ASN A 130 -0.27 20.63 -1.40
CA ASN A 130 -0.72 19.86 -0.24
C ASN A 130 -1.45 18.55 -0.61
N ASP A 131 -1.96 18.45 -1.84
CA ASP A 131 -2.63 17.25 -2.35
C ASP A 131 -1.66 16.12 -2.70
N LYS A 132 -0.39 16.47 -2.91
CA LYS A 132 0.64 15.46 -3.16
C LYS A 132 0.78 14.57 -1.92
N PRO A 133 0.94 13.25 -2.11
CA PRO A 133 1.14 12.35 -0.98
C PRO A 133 2.44 12.70 -0.25
N TYR A 134 2.55 12.28 1.01
CA TYR A 134 3.82 12.29 1.74
C TYR A 134 4.20 10.86 2.11
N CYS A 135 5.35 10.66 2.78
CA CYS A 135 5.89 9.32 3.10
C CYS A 135 4.83 8.41 3.75
N ILE A 136 4.10 8.90 4.75
CA ILE A 136 3.10 8.12 5.50
C ILE A 136 1.84 7.77 4.72
N THR A 137 1.61 8.42 3.56
CA THR A 137 0.50 8.07 2.67
C THR A 137 0.73 6.68 2.07
N CYS A 138 1.97 6.38 1.70
CA CYS A 138 2.37 5.08 1.13
C CYS A 138 3.00 4.15 2.18
N HIS A 139 3.60 4.69 3.24
CA HIS A 139 4.18 3.95 4.35
C HIS A 139 3.28 4.04 5.59
N THR A 140 2.23 3.24 5.60
CA THR A 140 1.39 3.05 6.79
C THR A 140 2.14 2.25 7.84
N ASN A 141 1.88 2.55 9.11
CA ASN A 141 2.44 1.82 10.24
C ASN A 141 1.28 1.48 11.20
N PRO A 142 0.80 0.22 11.24
CA PRO A 142 -0.25 -0.15 12.18
C PRO A 142 0.27 -0.03 13.62
N LEU A 143 -0.62 0.39 14.53
CA LEU A 143 -0.28 0.57 15.96
C LEU A 143 0.15 -0.75 16.62
N TYR A 144 -0.39 -1.87 16.15
CA TYR A 144 -0.02 -3.22 16.57
C TYR A 144 0.07 -4.11 15.34
N ASN A 145 1.09 -4.97 15.31
CA ASN A 145 1.27 -5.97 14.26
C ASN A 145 1.69 -7.29 14.93
N GLU A 146 0.77 -8.24 15.00
CA GLU A 146 1.00 -9.57 15.58
C GLU A 146 2.13 -10.34 14.86
N GLU A 147 2.37 -10.04 13.58
CA GLU A 147 3.42 -10.68 12.80
C GLU A 147 4.83 -10.26 13.21
N GLU A 148 4.98 -9.14 13.94
CA GLU A 148 6.25 -8.71 14.54
C GLU A 148 6.67 -9.61 15.71
N ASP A 149 5.71 -10.25 16.39
CA ASP A 149 6.00 -11.12 17.53
C ASP A 149 6.53 -12.50 17.10
N ALA A 150 6.35 -12.88 15.82
CA ALA A 150 6.71 -14.19 15.28
C ALA A 150 7.52 -14.09 13.98
N ALA A 151 8.76 -13.61 14.08
CA ALA A 151 9.71 -13.64 12.96
C ALA A 151 9.85 -15.07 12.40
N PRO A 152 9.91 -15.28 11.06
CA PRO A 152 10.02 -16.61 10.49
C PRO A 152 11.30 -17.32 10.96
N LYS A 153 11.15 -18.34 11.81
CA LYS A 153 12.26 -19.04 12.46
C LYS A 153 13.34 -19.49 11.47
N LYS A 154 12.94 -20.02 10.32
CA LYS A 154 13.87 -20.46 9.26
C LYS A 154 14.78 -19.35 8.74
N ILE A 155 14.35 -18.09 8.79
CA ILE A 155 15.16 -16.93 8.38
C ILE A 155 16.06 -16.51 9.53
N THR A 156 15.52 -16.35 10.73
CA THR A 156 16.30 -15.91 11.91
C THR A 156 17.37 -16.94 12.29
N ASP A 157 17.09 -18.24 12.14
CA ASP A 157 18.04 -19.34 12.32
C ASP A 157 19.27 -19.22 11.41
N ARG A 158 19.13 -18.59 10.23
CA ARG A 158 20.28 -18.35 9.32
C ARG A 158 21.09 -17.15 9.76
N CYS A 159 20.45 -16.12 10.31
CA CYS A 159 21.14 -14.95 10.84
C CYS A 159 22.03 -15.32 12.02
N VAL A 160 21.56 -16.20 12.91
CA VAL A 160 22.31 -16.63 14.11
C VAL A 160 23.51 -17.52 13.81
N VAL A 161 23.67 -17.99 12.57
CA VAL A 161 24.92 -18.65 12.12
C VAL A 161 26.12 -17.71 12.25
N CYS A 162 25.91 -16.40 12.04
CA CYS A 162 26.96 -15.38 12.16
C CYS A 162 26.71 -14.38 13.30
N HIS A 163 25.46 -14.10 13.65
CA HIS A 163 25.09 -13.17 14.72
C HIS A 163 24.69 -13.93 15.98
N GLU A 164 25.66 -14.17 16.87
CA GLU A 164 25.51 -15.03 18.06
C GLU A 164 24.38 -14.59 19.02
N ASP A 165 24.03 -13.29 19.06
CA ASP A 165 22.87 -12.79 19.80
C ASP A 165 21.57 -12.97 18.98
N GLU A 166 20.85 -14.05 19.27
CA GLU A 166 19.53 -14.32 18.69
C GLU A 166 18.53 -13.19 18.91
N LYS A 167 18.54 -12.54 20.09
CA LYS A 167 17.61 -11.44 20.38
C LYS A 167 17.91 -10.23 19.50
N PHE A 168 19.18 -9.94 19.25
CA PHE A 168 19.57 -8.93 18.29
C PHE A 168 19.14 -9.31 16.87
N ALA A 169 19.44 -10.53 16.42
CA ALA A 169 19.10 -10.99 15.08
C ALA A 169 17.60 -10.91 14.79
N VAL A 170 16.76 -11.35 15.72
CA VAL A 170 15.28 -11.27 15.60
C VAL A 170 14.81 -9.82 15.57
N LYS A 171 15.30 -8.96 16.47
CA LYS A 171 14.91 -7.53 16.50
C LYS A 171 15.34 -6.79 15.23
N TRP A 172 16.56 -7.04 14.76
CA TRP A 172 17.08 -6.45 13.53
C TRP A 172 16.27 -6.92 12.32
N TYR A 173 15.94 -8.22 12.26
CA TYR A 173 15.05 -8.76 11.24
C TYR A 173 13.69 -8.09 11.30
N ASN A 174 13.04 -8.00 12.46
CA ASN A 174 11.72 -7.36 12.58
C ASN A 174 11.76 -5.89 12.17
N HIS A 175 12.79 -5.14 12.59
CA HIS A 175 12.96 -3.73 12.22
C HIS A 175 13.09 -3.53 10.70
N THR A 176 13.92 -4.32 10.02
CA THR A 176 14.19 -4.17 8.58
C THR A 176 13.15 -4.86 7.70
N SER A 177 12.68 -6.03 8.10
CA SER A 177 11.72 -6.85 7.36
C SER A 177 10.30 -6.30 7.43
N ARG A 178 9.97 -5.44 8.39
CA ARG A 178 8.69 -4.73 8.42
C ARG A 178 8.41 -4.05 7.09
N ARG A 179 9.41 -3.41 6.49
CA ARG A 179 9.28 -2.78 5.16
C ARG A 179 9.24 -3.77 4.00
N ILE A 180 9.77 -4.98 4.18
CA ILE A 180 9.71 -6.06 3.19
C ILE A 180 8.32 -6.73 3.19
N ARG A 181 7.69 -6.83 4.36
CA ARG A 181 6.38 -7.45 4.57
C ARG A 181 5.22 -6.46 4.33
N GLU A 182 5.28 -5.27 4.91
CA GLU A 182 4.18 -4.28 4.86
C GLU A 182 4.12 -3.45 3.57
N VAL A 183 5.22 -3.34 2.80
CA VAL A 183 5.22 -2.63 1.51
C VAL A 183 4.94 -3.57 0.34
N LYS A 184 4.94 -4.90 0.57
CA LYS A 184 4.55 -5.87 -0.44
C LYS A 184 3.03 -5.88 -0.59
N ARG A 185 2.54 -4.83 -1.25
CA ARG A 185 1.16 -4.72 -1.68
C ARG A 185 0.93 -5.62 -2.87
N ASP A 186 -0.22 -6.30 -2.87
CA ASP A 186 -0.68 -6.93 -4.10
C ASP A 186 -1.15 -5.87 -5.12
N SER A 187 -1.44 -6.31 -6.34
CA SER A 187 -1.87 -5.39 -7.40
C SER A 187 -3.17 -4.66 -7.05
N LEU A 188 -4.11 -5.26 -6.30
CA LEU A 188 -5.35 -4.61 -5.89
C LEU A 188 -5.08 -3.49 -4.88
N GLU A 189 -4.23 -3.74 -3.90
CA GLU A 189 -3.82 -2.76 -2.90
C GLU A 189 -3.04 -1.58 -3.50
N ILE A 190 -2.20 -1.83 -4.51
CA ILE A 190 -1.51 -0.77 -5.26
C ILE A 190 -2.53 0.08 -6.03
N ILE A 191 -3.46 -0.55 -6.74
CA ILE A 191 -4.51 0.18 -7.48
C ILE A 191 -5.34 1.04 -6.53
N GLU A 192 -5.71 0.50 -5.37
CA GLU A 192 -6.48 1.23 -4.36
C GLU A 192 -5.70 2.42 -3.81
N LEU A 193 -4.42 2.22 -3.45
CA LEU A 193 -3.55 3.29 -2.98
C LEU A 193 -3.47 4.45 -3.98
N CYS A 194 -3.25 4.15 -5.26
CA CYS A 194 -3.17 5.18 -6.31
C CYS A 194 -4.53 5.83 -6.59
N SER A 195 -5.61 5.05 -6.54
CA SER A 195 -6.97 5.52 -6.81
C SER A 195 -7.45 6.56 -5.80
N ARG A 196 -6.94 6.57 -4.56
CA ARG A 196 -7.31 7.58 -3.54
C ARG A 196 -7.13 9.03 -3.99
N CYS A 197 -6.16 9.29 -4.87
CA CYS A 197 -5.93 10.62 -5.44
C CYS A 197 -6.21 10.64 -6.95
N HIS A 198 -5.81 9.60 -7.70
CA HIS A 198 -5.99 9.56 -9.16
C HIS A 198 -7.41 9.15 -9.60
N ALA A 199 -8.34 8.95 -8.65
CA ALA A 199 -9.77 8.85 -8.88
C ALA A 199 -10.56 10.08 -8.37
N ASP A 200 -9.91 11.03 -7.71
CA ASP A 200 -10.57 12.22 -7.15
C ASP A 200 -10.77 13.28 -8.25
N GLN A 201 -12.01 13.39 -8.73
CA GLN A 201 -12.39 14.31 -9.80
C GLN A 201 -12.15 15.77 -9.44
N GLU A 202 -12.43 16.17 -8.19
CA GLU A 202 -12.32 17.56 -7.78
C GLU A 202 -10.84 17.95 -7.64
N MET A 203 -10.02 17.06 -7.10
CA MET A 203 -8.56 17.21 -7.11
C MET A 203 -8.03 17.33 -8.53
N ILE A 204 -8.41 16.43 -9.45
CA ILE A 204 -7.94 16.48 -10.83
C ILE A 204 -8.37 17.78 -11.52
N ARG A 205 -9.64 18.19 -11.33
CA ARG A 205 -10.19 19.41 -11.93
C ARG A 205 -9.41 20.66 -11.53
N ARG A 206 -9.20 20.89 -10.23
CA ARG A 206 -8.46 22.09 -9.77
C ARG A 206 -6.98 22.09 -10.14
N HIS A 207 -6.35 20.92 -10.25
CA HIS A 207 -4.98 20.80 -10.77
C HIS A 207 -4.91 21.07 -12.27
N LYS A 208 -5.95 20.68 -13.03
CA LYS A 208 -6.08 21.02 -14.45
C LYS A 208 -6.27 22.52 -14.66
N ASP A 209 -7.18 23.15 -13.92
CA ASP A 209 -7.41 24.59 -14.00
C ASP A 209 -6.13 25.40 -13.73
N ASP A 210 -5.30 24.95 -12.78
CA ASP A 210 -3.99 25.55 -12.48
C ASP A 210 -2.97 25.36 -13.60
N ALA A 211 -2.95 24.15 -14.18
CA ALA A 211 -2.06 23.83 -15.28
C ALA A 211 -2.40 24.64 -16.54
N ASP A 212 -3.69 24.79 -16.85
CA ASP A 212 -4.19 25.59 -17.97
C ASP A 212 -3.81 27.07 -17.80
N LYS A 213 -3.91 27.61 -16.57
CA LYS A 213 -3.49 28.99 -16.24
C LYS A 213 -1.98 29.21 -16.39
N THR A 214 -1.18 28.18 -16.07
CA THR A 214 0.29 28.26 -16.08
C THR A 214 0.89 27.83 -17.42
N GLY A 215 0.06 27.51 -18.42
CA GLY A 215 0.50 27.00 -19.73
C GLY A 215 1.19 25.63 -19.63
N ARG A 216 0.96 24.90 -18.53
CA ARG A 216 1.50 23.56 -18.31
C ARG A 216 0.53 22.55 -18.89
N GLU A 217 0.95 21.85 -19.94
CA GLU A 217 0.20 20.68 -20.41
C GLU A 217 0.26 19.56 -19.34
N LEU A 218 -0.90 19.26 -18.73
CA LEU A 218 -1.11 17.98 -18.08
C LEU A 218 -1.55 16.96 -19.14
N GLY A 219 -1.41 15.67 -18.85
CA GLY A 219 -1.84 14.62 -19.77
C GLY A 219 -3.33 14.78 -20.10
N GLU A 220 -3.63 15.33 -21.27
CA GLU A 220 -4.97 15.78 -21.66
C GLU A 220 -5.98 14.64 -21.85
N LYS A 221 -5.49 13.40 -21.93
CA LYS A 221 -6.25 12.32 -22.57
C LYS A 221 -7.29 11.65 -21.67
N TYR A 222 -7.22 11.76 -20.34
CA TYR A 222 -8.16 11.07 -19.45
C TYR A 222 -8.66 11.94 -18.31
N THR A 223 -9.98 12.03 -18.18
CA THR A 223 -10.65 12.71 -17.06
C THR A 223 -10.20 12.13 -15.72
N ILE A 224 -9.97 10.81 -15.65
CA ILE A 224 -9.63 10.08 -14.41
C ILE A 224 -8.81 8.82 -14.74
N ALA A 225 -7.49 8.85 -14.48
CA ALA A 225 -6.57 7.78 -14.87
C ALA A 225 -6.86 6.43 -14.17
N ALA A 226 -7.29 6.47 -12.90
CA ALA A 226 -7.61 5.25 -12.16
C ALA A 226 -8.83 4.52 -12.74
N GLU A 227 -9.85 5.26 -13.20
CA GLU A 227 -11.04 4.69 -13.81
C GLU A 227 -10.75 4.07 -15.18
N SER A 228 -9.99 4.77 -16.02
CA SER A 228 -9.61 4.25 -17.34
C SER A 228 -8.76 2.98 -17.22
N TYR A 229 -7.82 2.94 -16.28
CA TYR A 229 -7.03 1.75 -15.99
C TYR A 229 -7.93 0.55 -15.61
N LYS A 230 -8.97 0.74 -14.79
CA LYS A 230 -9.91 -0.32 -14.41
C LYS A 230 -10.64 -0.93 -15.61
N LYS A 231 -10.75 -0.19 -16.72
CA LYS A 231 -11.36 -0.65 -17.97
C LYS A 231 -10.39 -1.42 -18.88
N SER A 232 -9.08 -1.29 -18.66
CA SER A 232 -8.06 -2.06 -19.38
C SER A 232 -8.16 -3.57 -19.08
N PHE A 233 -7.52 -4.39 -19.92
CA PHE A 233 -7.40 -5.83 -19.66
C PHE A 233 -6.73 -6.11 -18.32
N HIS A 234 -5.64 -5.40 -18.00
CA HIS A 234 -4.94 -5.55 -16.72
C HIS A 234 -5.85 -5.22 -15.53
N GLY A 235 -6.59 -4.11 -15.60
CA GLY A 235 -7.56 -3.73 -14.56
C GLY A 235 -8.68 -4.76 -14.39
N LYS A 236 -9.26 -5.24 -15.49
CA LYS A 236 -10.32 -6.26 -15.49
C LYS A 236 -9.86 -7.57 -14.87
N VAL A 237 -8.72 -8.13 -15.28
CA VAL A 237 -8.23 -9.40 -14.71
C VAL A 237 -7.79 -9.26 -13.25
N THR A 238 -7.24 -8.10 -12.86
CA THR A 238 -6.90 -7.82 -11.47
C THR A 238 -8.13 -7.82 -10.58
N LYS A 239 -9.24 -7.23 -11.05
CA LYS A 239 -10.55 -7.26 -10.36
C LYS A 239 -11.05 -8.69 -10.11
N TYR A 240 -10.72 -9.64 -10.99
CA TYR A 240 -11.08 -11.05 -10.83
C TYR A 240 -10.04 -11.88 -10.05
N GLY A 241 -9.11 -11.22 -9.34
CA GLY A 241 -8.17 -11.85 -8.43
C GLY A 241 -6.81 -12.20 -9.04
N ASN A 242 -6.53 -11.81 -10.29
CA ASN A 242 -5.20 -11.99 -10.87
C ASN A 242 -4.22 -10.93 -10.34
N THR A 243 -3.46 -11.29 -9.31
CA THR A 243 -2.45 -10.41 -8.68
C THR A 243 -1.14 -10.30 -9.47
N GLN A 244 -0.97 -11.06 -10.55
CA GLN A 244 0.21 -10.98 -11.43
C GLN A 244 0.04 -10.01 -12.59
N ALA A 245 -1.18 -9.51 -12.82
CA ALA A 245 -1.42 -8.50 -13.84
C ALA A 245 -0.71 -7.18 -13.48
N ALA A 246 -0.25 -6.48 -14.53
CA ALA A 246 0.48 -5.23 -14.38
C ALA A 246 -0.40 -4.18 -13.69
N ASN A 247 0.12 -3.53 -12.66
CA ASN A 247 -0.54 -2.46 -11.91
C ASN A 247 0.09 -1.08 -12.23
N CYS A 248 -0.30 -0.05 -11.50
CA CYS A 248 0.18 1.32 -11.71
C CYS A 248 1.71 1.40 -11.69
N LEU A 249 2.36 0.75 -10.74
CA LEU A 249 3.82 0.78 -10.58
C LEU A 249 4.53 -0.03 -11.66
N SER A 250 3.91 -1.06 -12.21
CA SER A 250 4.48 -1.86 -13.32
C SER A 250 4.79 -1.02 -14.56
N CYS A 251 4.08 0.10 -14.75
CA CYS A 251 4.34 1.02 -15.86
C CYS A 251 5.00 2.31 -15.41
N HIS A 252 4.63 2.88 -14.26
CA HIS A 252 5.11 4.19 -13.84
C HIS A 252 6.45 4.16 -13.07
N ALA A 253 6.83 3.02 -12.48
CA ALA A 253 8.10 2.85 -11.80
C ALA A 253 9.10 2.10 -12.68
N SER A 254 10.37 2.50 -12.64
CA SER A 254 11.44 1.81 -13.37
C SER A 254 11.77 0.45 -12.72
N PRO A 255 12.04 -0.61 -13.50
CA PRO A 255 12.41 -1.92 -12.96
C PRO A 255 13.85 -1.99 -12.43
N ASP A 256 14.76 -1.11 -12.86
CA ASP A 256 16.21 -1.26 -12.61
C ASP A 256 16.57 -1.20 -11.11
N ASN A 257 15.90 -0.31 -10.37
CA ASN A 257 15.99 -0.22 -8.93
C ASN A 257 14.60 0.02 -8.36
N TYR A 258 13.76 -1.02 -8.35
CA TYR A 258 12.37 -0.93 -7.92
C TYR A 258 12.19 -0.18 -6.60
N TYR A 259 13.05 -0.45 -5.60
CA TYR A 259 12.94 0.18 -4.27
C TYR A 259 13.19 1.69 -4.29
N MET A 260 14.08 2.16 -5.17
CA MET A 260 14.30 3.60 -5.37
C MET A 260 13.27 4.20 -6.33
N SER A 261 12.90 3.47 -7.38
CA SER A 261 12.09 3.99 -8.49
C SER A 261 10.64 4.25 -8.10
N VAL A 262 10.07 3.52 -7.12
CA VAL A 262 8.74 3.85 -6.57
C VAL A 262 8.73 5.21 -5.85
N HIS A 263 9.89 5.70 -5.42
CA HIS A 263 10.07 7.05 -4.89
C HIS A 263 10.44 8.05 -5.98
N GLU A 264 10.66 7.61 -7.22
CA GLU A 264 11.14 8.42 -8.34
C GLU A 264 10.17 8.35 -9.52
N LEU A 265 8.88 8.54 -9.26
CA LEU A 265 7.89 8.57 -10.34
C LEU A 265 8.11 9.83 -11.18
N ARG A 266 8.29 9.64 -12.49
CA ARG A 266 8.63 10.67 -13.48
C ARG A 266 7.47 10.94 -14.43
N PRO A 267 7.29 12.18 -14.90
CA PRO A 267 6.21 12.50 -15.85
C PRO A 267 6.50 11.82 -17.19
N SER A 268 5.47 11.55 -17.99
CA SER A 268 5.60 10.85 -19.28
C SER A 268 6.51 11.56 -20.30
N ARG A 269 6.68 12.87 -20.19
CA ARG A 269 7.59 13.66 -21.02
C ARG A 269 9.07 13.49 -20.68
N ASP A 270 9.39 13.02 -19.48
CA ASP A 270 10.77 12.79 -19.06
C ASP A 270 11.36 11.59 -19.84
N PRO A 271 12.51 11.74 -20.53
CA PRO A 271 13.15 10.66 -21.27
C PRO A 271 13.53 9.43 -20.42
N LEU A 272 13.66 9.58 -19.10
CA LEU A 272 13.94 8.48 -18.16
C LEU A 272 12.67 7.81 -17.65
N SER A 273 11.48 8.37 -17.92
CA SER A 273 10.23 7.76 -17.49
C SER A 273 9.96 6.47 -18.27
N PRO A 274 9.57 5.36 -17.62
CA PRO A 274 9.23 4.13 -18.35
C PRO A 274 7.98 4.29 -19.24
N VAL A 275 7.11 5.27 -18.94
CA VAL A 275 5.95 5.60 -19.78
C VAL A 275 6.27 6.65 -20.87
N ASN A 276 7.53 7.06 -21.02
CA ASN A 276 7.94 7.92 -22.13
C ASN A 276 7.70 7.24 -23.47
N LYS A 277 7.31 8.02 -24.50
CA LYS A 277 7.05 7.54 -25.86
C LYS A 277 8.13 6.58 -26.37
N ASN A 278 9.41 6.87 -26.08
CA ASN A 278 10.55 6.09 -26.54
C ASN A 278 10.82 4.83 -25.69
N ASN A 279 10.31 4.77 -24.46
CA ASN A 279 10.56 3.67 -23.52
C ASN A 279 9.39 2.68 -23.43
N ARG A 280 8.17 3.08 -23.85
CA ARG A 280 6.95 2.28 -23.71
C ARG A 280 7.07 0.85 -24.21
N VAL A 281 7.72 0.63 -25.37
CA VAL A 281 7.95 -0.72 -25.91
C VAL A 281 8.73 -1.58 -24.92
N GLN A 282 9.80 -1.04 -24.33
CA GLN A 282 10.61 -1.74 -23.35
C GLN A 282 9.82 -2.02 -22.06
N THR A 283 8.98 -1.09 -21.63
CA THR A 283 8.07 -1.27 -20.49
C THR A 283 7.10 -2.43 -20.75
N CYS A 284 6.48 -2.50 -21.92
CA CYS A 284 5.63 -3.64 -22.30
C CYS A 284 6.41 -4.97 -22.31
N ARG A 285 7.66 -4.96 -22.79
CA ARG A 285 8.54 -6.15 -22.88
C ARG A 285 8.96 -6.75 -21.55
N GLN A 286 8.72 -6.06 -20.44
CA GLN A 286 8.89 -6.64 -19.11
C GLN A 286 8.06 -7.94 -18.99
N CYS A 287 6.83 -7.93 -19.50
CA CYS A 287 5.93 -9.09 -19.51
C CYS A 287 5.67 -9.63 -20.93
N HIS A 288 5.53 -8.76 -21.93
CA HIS A 288 5.21 -9.12 -23.32
C HIS A 288 6.47 -9.13 -24.18
N LYS A 289 7.23 -10.23 -24.16
CA LYS A 289 8.58 -10.32 -24.77
C LYS A 289 8.65 -9.95 -26.25
N THR A 290 7.57 -10.17 -26.99
CA THR A 290 7.47 -9.86 -28.43
C THR A 290 6.78 -8.52 -28.73
N ALA A 291 6.49 -7.70 -27.71
CA ALA A 291 5.85 -6.40 -27.91
C ALA A 291 6.67 -5.52 -28.86
N ASP A 292 5.99 -4.96 -29.85
CA ASP A 292 6.51 -4.01 -30.82
C ASP A 292 5.89 -2.62 -30.60
N ALA A 293 6.15 -1.69 -31.53
CA ALA A 293 5.59 -0.35 -31.47
C ALA A 293 4.07 -0.33 -31.58
N ASN A 294 3.47 -1.25 -32.34
CA ASN A 294 2.02 -1.35 -32.50
C ASN A 294 1.37 -1.86 -31.21
N TYR A 295 1.97 -2.86 -30.57
CA TYR A 295 1.54 -3.36 -29.28
C TYR A 295 1.62 -2.29 -28.20
N ALA A 296 2.74 -1.56 -28.14
CA ALA A 296 2.92 -0.46 -27.18
C ALA A 296 2.08 0.79 -27.49
N ALA A 297 1.44 0.86 -28.66
CA ALA A 297 0.45 1.88 -28.99
C ALA A 297 -0.94 1.56 -28.41
N ILE A 298 -1.19 0.32 -27.97
CA ILE A 298 -2.40 -0.03 -27.24
C ILE A 298 -2.43 0.76 -25.95
N ASP A 299 -3.55 1.44 -25.73
CA ASP A 299 -3.73 2.36 -24.63
C ASP A 299 -3.93 1.62 -23.29
N PRO A 300 -3.01 1.75 -22.30
CA PRO A 300 -3.20 1.15 -20.98
C PRO A 300 -4.33 1.82 -20.18
N HIS A 301 -4.75 3.02 -20.60
CA HIS A 301 -5.82 3.81 -20.02
C HIS A 301 -6.93 4.02 -21.07
N PRO A 302 -7.69 2.99 -21.47
CA PRO A 302 -8.67 3.15 -22.53
C PRO A 302 -9.79 4.15 -22.15
N THR A 303 -10.24 4.92 -23.13
CA THR A 303 -11.38 5.83 -23.03
C THR A 303 -12.56 5.33 -23.86
N HIS A 304 -13.77 5.61 -23.37
CA HIS A 304 -15.03 5.39 -24.10
C HIS A 304 -15.57 6.72 -24.65
N ASP A 305 -14.81 7.81 -24.50
CA ASP A 305 -15.22 9.06 -25.08
C ASP A 305 -15.00 9.00 -26.60
N LYS A 306 -16.09 9.21 -27.33
CA LYS A 306 -16.11 9.22 -28.79
C LYS A 306 -15.21 10.30 -29.37
N GLU A 307 -15.10 11.45 -28.71
CA GLU A 307 -14.26 12.56 -29.19
C GLU A 307 -12.78 12.27 -28.98
N LEU A 308 -12.42 11.51 -27.94
CA LEU A 308 -11.04 11.14 -27.66
C LEU A 308 -10.56 9.93 -28.48
N ASN A 309 -11.43 8.94 -28.74
CA ASN A 309 -11.10 7.79 -29.60
C ASN A 309 -12.34 7.12 -30.21
N LYS A 310 -12.69 7.55 -31.43
CA LYS A 310 -13.82 7.00 -32.21
C LYS A 310 -13.70 5.50 -32.47
N PHE A 311 -12.49 5.01 -32.76
CA PHE A 311 -12.27 3.58 -33.05
C PHE A 311 -12.59 2.72 -31.82
N ASN A 312 -12.03 3.05 -30.66
CA ASN A 312 -12.29 2.31 -29.43
C ASN A 312 -13.77 2.35 -29.04
N TYR A 313 -14.41 3.52 -29.16
CA TYR A 313 -15.84 3.69 -28.87
C TYR A 313 -16.72 2.72 -29.67
N TYR A 314 -16.57 2.71 -31.00
CA TYR A 314 -17.37 1.83 -31.85
C TYR A 314 -16.96 0.36 -31.74
N ALA A 315 -15.66 0.06 -31.62
CA ALA A 315 -15.19 -1.30 -31.43
C ALA A 315 -15.80 -1.91 -30.16
N GLU A 316 -15.81 -1.18 -29.06
CA GLU A 316 -16.40 -1.65 -27.80
C GLU A 316 -17.91 -1.88 -27.91
N ILE A 317 -18.65 -0.98 -28.56
CA ILE A 317 -20.09 -1.17 -28.81
C ILE A 317 -20.32 -2.44 -29.65
N ILE A 318 -19.55 -2.64 -30.72
CA ILE A 318 -19.70 -3.80 -31.60
C ILE A 318 -19.38 -5.09 -30.83
N TYR A 319 -18.26 -5.14 -30.11
CA TYR A 319 -17.87 -6.32 -29.34
C TYR A 319 -18.84 -6.60 -28.19
N ALA A 320 -19.41 -5.57 -27.55
CA ALA A 320 -20.45 -5.74 -26.54
C ALA A 320 -21.71 -6.36 -27.16
N ILE A 321 -22.20 -5.82 -28.29
CA ILE A 321 -23.37 -6.37 -28.98
C ILE A 321 -23.13 -7.82 -29.40
N VAL A 322 -21.98 -8.10 -30.04
CA VAL A 322 -21.64 -9.46 -30.47
C VAL A 322 -21.53 -10.41 -29.27
N GLY A 323 -20.89 -9.97 -28.18
CA GLY A 323 -20.76 -10.75 -26.96
C GLY A 323 -22.11 -11.05 -26.30
N ASP A 324 -22.96 -10.04 -26.17
CA ASP A 324 -24.30 -10.17 -25.58
C ASP A 324 -25.21 -11.04 -26.44
N VAL A 325 -25.20 -10.87 -27.77
CA VAL A 325 -25.94 -11.73 -28.70
C VAL A 325 -25.47 -13.16 -28.61
N ALA A 326 -24.15 -13.41 -28.58
CA ALA A 326 -23.60 -14.75 -28.43
C ALA A 326 -24.00 -15.38 -27.09
N LEU A 327 -23.93 -14.63 -25.99
CA LEU A 327 -24.34 -15.09 -24.66
C LEU A 327 -25.83 -15.41 -24.62
N ILE A 328 -26.69 -14.52 -25.12
CA ILE A 328 -28.15 -14.73 -25.19
C ILE A 328 -28.46 -15.96 -26.06
N ALA A 329 -27.79 -16.12 -27.19
CA ALA A 329 -27.98 -17.28 -28.06
C ALA A 329 -27.56 -18.58 -27.35
N LEU A 330 -26.42 -18.61 -26.66
CA LEU A 330 -25.95 -19.78 -25.90
C LEU A 330 -26.90 -20.12 -24.75
N VAL A 331 -27.35 -19.12 -24.00
CA VAL A 331 -28.35 -19.30 -22.93
C VAL A 331 -29.68 -19.77 -23.50
N GLY A 332 -30.12 -19.21 -24.63
CA GLY A 332 -31.33 -19.62 -25.35
C GLY A 332 -31.28 -21.06 -25.84
N LEU A 333 -30.15 -21.48 -26.43
CA LEU A 333 -29.92 -22.87 -26.84
C LEU A 333 -29.93 -23.81 -25.64
N SER A 334 -29.27 -23.43 -24.54
CA SER A 334 -29.26 -24.18 -23.29
C SER A 334 -30.68 -24.33 -22.70
N LEU A 335 -31.48 -23.27 -22.71
CA LEU A 335 -32.88 -23.29 -22.26
C LEU A 335 -33.75 -24.16 -23.18
N PHE A 336 -33.61 -24.04 -24.49
CA PHE A 336 -34.34 -24.84 -25.46
C PHE A 336 -34.04 -26.34 -25.29
N GLU A 337 -32.77 -26.69 -25.11
CA GLU A 337 -32.35 -28.05 -24.80
C GLU A 337 -32.93 -28.54 -23.47
N THR A 338 -32.88 -27.70 -22.43
CA THR A 338 -33.42 -27.99 -21.10
C THR A 338 -34.92 -28.28 -21.16
N ILE A 339 -35.69 -27.45 -21.86
CA ILE A 339 -37.14 -27.62 -22.04
C ILE A 339 -37.44 -28.89 -22.85
N GLY A 340 -36.69 -29.12 -23.94
CA GLY A 340 -36.83 -30.33 -24.76
C GLY A 340 -36.60 -31.61 -23.95
N ARG A 341 -35.51 -31.66 -23.16
CA ARG A 341 -35.19 -32.81 -22.30
C ARG A 341 -36.21 -33.02 -21.18
N ARG A 342 -36.72 -31.95 -20.55
CA ARG A 342 -37.80 -32.04 -19.55
C ARG A 342 -39.08 -32.59 -20.17
N ARG A 343 -39.46 -32.12 -21.36
CA ARG A 343 -40.62 -32.64 -22.11
C ARG A 343 -40.44 -34.13 -22.45
N ASP A 344 -39.23 -34.56 -22.74
CA ASP A 344 -38.88 -35.97 -22.98
C ASP A 344 -38.82 -36.82 -21.68
N GLY A 345 -39.18 -36.25 -20.52
CA GLY A 345 -39.23 -36.94 -19.22
C GLY A 345 -37.88 -37.07 -18.51
N ILE A 346 -36.86 -36.32 -18.93
CA ILE A 346 -35.52 -36.36 -18.31
C ILE A 346 -35.44 -35.33 -17.19
N ALA A 347 -35.24 -35.81 -15.97
CA ALA A 347 -35.04 -34.94 -14.80
C ALA A 347 -33.67 -34.24 -14.85
N TRP A 348 -33.67 -32.95 -14.51
CA TRP A 348 -32.45 -32.17 -14.31
C TRP A 348 -31.94 -32.42 -12.89
N VAL A 349 -30.79 -33.07 -12.75
CA VAL A 349 -30.19 -33.41 -11.46
C VAL A 349 -28.69 -33.14 -11.52
N LEU A 350 -28.21 -32.18 -10.72
CA LEU A 350 -26.78 -31.91 -10.59
C LEU A 350 -26.15 -32.95 -9.66
N ARG A 351 -25.38 -33.90 -10.21
CA ARG A 351 -24.63 -34.88 -9.39
C ARG A 351 -23.23 -35.07 -9.99
N ASN A 352 -22.19 -34.81 -9.20
CA ASN A 352 -20.78 -34.88 -9.59
C ASN A 352 -20.45 -34.03 -10.85
N GLY A 353 -20.95 -32.80 -10.94
CA GLY A 353 -20.65 -31.88 -12.05
C GLY A 353 -21.33 -32.20 -13.38
N THR A 354 -22.21 -33.20 -13.43
CA THR A 354 -23.00 -33.55 -14.63
C THR A 354 -24.49 -33.30 -14.38
N THR A 355 -25.18 -32.70 -15.36
CA THR A 355 -26.56 -32.16 -15.22
C THR A 355 -27.66 -33.09 -15.77
N TRP A 356 -27.34 -34.06 -16.64
CA TRP A 356 -28.33 -34.86 -17.37
C TRP A 356 -27.94 -36.34 -17.47
N ARG A 357 -28.76 -37.27 -16.95
CA ARG A 357 -28.40 -38.70 -16.85
C ARG A 357 -29.16 -39.68 -17.78
N CYS A 358 -29.95 -39.19 -18.73
CA CYS A 358 -30.61 -40.05 -19.73
C CYS A 358 -30.40 -39.51 -21.16
N ARG A 359 -30.30 -40.40 -22.16
CA ARG A 359 -30.33 -40.01 -23.59
C ARG A 359 -31.76 -39.59 -23.94
N SER A 360 -31.92 -38.46 -24.66
CA SER A 360 -33.21 -38.07 -25.25
C SER A 360 -33.73 -39.22 -26.11
N ARG A 361 -35.05 -39.46 -26.05
CA ARG A 361 -35.73 -40.49 -26.84
C ARG A 361 -35.90 -40.11 -28.31
N ARG A 362 -35.47 -38.91 -28.75
CA ARG A 362 -35.48 -38.54 -30.17
C ARG A 362 -34.49 -39.43 -30.94
N LYS A 363 -35.03 -40.26 -31.85
CA LYS A 363 -34.22 -40.89 -32.91
C LYS A 363 -33.54 -39.78 -33.72
N LYS A 364 -32.25 -39.97 -33.97
CA LYS A 364 -31.37 -39.04 -34.69
C LYS A 364 -31.95 -38.62 -36.03
#